data_AF-A0A7S3M9T6-F1
#
_entry.id   AF-A0A7S3M9T6-F1
#
_cell.length_a   1.000
_cell.length_b   1.000
_cell.length_c   1.000
_cell.angle_alpha   90.00
_cell.angle_beta   90.00
_cell.angle_gamma   90.00
#
_symmetry.space_group_name_H-M   'P 1'
#
loop_
_entity.id
_entity.type
_entity.pdbx_description
1 polymer ?
#
loop_
_entity_poly.entity_id
_entity_poly.type
_entity_poly.pdbx_seq_one_letter_code
_entity_poly.pdbx_strand_id
1 'polypeptide(L)'
;VDRPRLHAMAGLPRWEVVGGTDKGGIVVRAGRDLTSAQLPEKLATASLVEQVGRAGDRLHYRLLSGQGPQEGWVSIKLKDKPLLEPRAAPPPATARPEPPPVKAGEAAGDEFERRVEELRERFPGFEDPLPLDAASWAPKDLENFVESGGFVRPKAPDRPLAPPPAPPPVVAAAEGAFGVPQAVQLQDQLHAGFQEQGFQDRLLRLQRAHPLRKERGHPDGAKFVEAFEALVLTVFSRVLPKHGLQPDWDGVQDMHARMALAMLNAKVRKRQEDINTLLGLPRDAVLRPPKRAEDVFVYRPDRDGGVP
;
A
#
# COMPACT_ATOMS: atom_id res chain seq x y z
N VAL A 1 -0.03 43.79 39.92
CA VAL A 1 1.20 43.41 39.21
C VAL A 1 1.15 41.91 39.01
N ASP A 2 0.60 41.47 37.89
CA ASP A 2 0.46 40.05 37.57
C ASP A 2 1.09 39.84 36.19
N ARG A 3 2.18 39.07 36.14
CA ARG A 3 2.97 38.84 34.92
C ARG A 3 2.39 37.62 34.19
N PRO A 4 2.14 37.68 32.88
CA PRO A 4 1.70 36.51 32.13
C PRO A 4 2.83 35.47 32.06
N ARG A 5 2.49 34.21 32.36
CA ARG A 5 3.36 33.05 32.19
C ARG A 5 3.73 32.89 30.71
N LEU A 6 4.97 33.26 30.36
CA LEU A 6 5.62 32.89 29.11
C LEU A 6 5.53 31.38 28.92
N HIS A 7 4.69 30.94 27.99
CA HIS A 7 4.70 29.57 27.51
C HIS A 7 6.05 29.33 26.84
N ALA A 8 6.78 28.30 27.30
CA ALA A 8 7.94 27.79 26.62
C ALA A 8 7.59 27.57 25.14
N MET A 9 8.40 28.11 24.24
CA MET A 9 8.18 28.04 22.80
C MET A 9 8.29 26.57 22.33
N ALA A 10 7.17 25.85 22.36
CA ALA A 10 7.08 24.51 21.80
C ALA A 10 7.30 24.61 20.28
N GLY A 11 8.40 24.04 19.78
CA GLY A 11 8.67 23.97 18.34
C GLY A 11 7.52 23.28 17.60
N LEU A 12 7.35 23.63 16.33
CA LEU A 12 6.30 23.04 15.51
C LEU A 12 6.52 21.51 15.37
N PRO A 13 5.46 20.71 15.20
CA PRO A 13 5.58 19.26 15.04
C PRO A 13 6.49 18.90 13.87
N ARG A 14 7.37 17.91 14.07
CA ARG A 14 8.28 17.41 13.03
C ARG A 14 7.77 16.09 12.46
N TRP A 15 8.04 15.86 11.18
CA TRP A 15 7.60 14.70 10.44
C TRP A 15 8.75 14.14 9.60
N GLU A 16 8.81 12.81 9.47
CA GLU A 16 9.76 12.11 8.62
C GLU A 16 9.06 11.46 7.44
N VAL A 17 9.66 11.57 6.26
CA VAL A 17 9.12 10.97 5.03
C VAL A 17 9.46 9.48 5.00
N VAL A 18 8.50 8.63 5.28
CA VAL A 18 8.66 7.15 5.26
C VAL A 18 8.16 6.51 3.96
N GLY A 19 7.39 7.26 3.16
CA GLY A 19 6.82 6.78 1.91
C GLY A 19 7.63 7.14 0.66
N GLY A 20 7.17 6.64 -0.48
CA GLY A 20 7.69 7.03 -1.79
C GLY A 20 9.01 6.40 -2.22
N THR A 21 9.57 5.46 -1.45
CA THR A 21 10.88 4.81 -1.72
C THR A 21 11.00 4.30 -3.15
N ASP A 22 10.00 3.56 -3.63
CA ASP A 22 9.97 2.97 -4.98
C ASP A 22 9.98 4.02 -6.11
N LYS A 23 9.65 5.28 -5.80
CA LYS A 23 9.50 6.38 -6.75
C LYS A 23 10.49 7.53 -6.49
N GLY A 24 11.48 7.31 -5.61
CA GLY A 24 12.48 8.29 -5.22
C GLY A 24 11.97 9.44 -4.34
N GLY A 25 10.83 9.26 -3.66
CA GLY A 25 10.23 10.27 -2.78
C GLY A 25 8.74 10.49 -3.01
N ILE A 26 8.18 11.46 -2.28
CA ILE A 26 6.77 11.82 -2.32
C ILE A 26 6.54 13.09 -3.15
N VAL A 27 5.40 13.16 -3.84
CA VAL A 27 5.04 14.28 -4.71
C VAL A 27 4.69 15.50 -3.86
N VAL A 28 5.35 16.63 -4.14
CA VAL A 28 5.07 17.93 -3.52
C VAL A 28 4.20 18.76 -4.46
N ARG A 29 3.22 19.47 -3.91
CA ARG A 29 2.35 20.38 -4.67
C ARG A 29 2.51 21.81 -4.18
N ALA A 30 2.38 22.77 -5.09
CA ALA A 30 2.45 24.20 -4.78
C ALA A 30 1.26 24.67 -3.91
N GLY A 31 0.11 23.99 -4.02
CA GLY A 31 -1.10 24.33 -3.30
C GLY A 31 -1.70 23.15 -2.53
N ARG A 32 -2.62 23.48 -1.61
CA ARG A 32 -3.31 22.52 -0.75
C ARG A 32 -4.11 21.50 -1.56
N ASP A 33 -4.76 21.91 -2.64
CA ASP A 33 -5.69 21.06 -3.37
C ASP A 33 -4.99 20.02 -4.25
N LEU A 34 -5.64 18.87 -4.47
CA LEU A 34 -5.11 17.77 -5.31
C LEU A 34 -5.00 18.13 -6.79
N THR A 35 -5.67 19.20 -7.22
CA THR A 35 -5.58 19.75 -8.58
C THR A 35 -4.46 20.78 -8.72
N SER A 36 -3.82 21.19 -7.61
CA SER A 36 -2.72 22.17 -7.64
C SER A 36 -1.51 21.62 -8.39
N ALA A 37 -0.77 22.50 -9.05
CA ALA A 37 0.46 22.17 -9.77
C ALA A 37 1.42 21.35 -8.89
N GLN A 38 1.95 20.26 -9.45
CA GLN A 38 3.01 19.49 -8.82
C GLN A 38 4.33 20.22 -9.03
N LEU A 39 5.16 20.28 -7.99
CA LEU A 39 6.51 20.78 -8.13
C LEU A 39 7.37 19.76 -8.88
N PRO A 40 8.37 20.22 -9.65
CA PRO A 40 9.21 19.33 -10.46
C PRO A 40 10.03 18.36 -9.59
N GLU A 41 10.39 18.79 -8.38
CA GLU A 41 11.15 18.00 -7.42
C GLU A 41 10.23 17.28 -6.43
N LYS A 42 10.60 16.04 -6.11
CA LYS A 42 9.96 15.26 -5.06
C LYS A 42 10.68 15.46 -3.74
N LEU A 43 9.95 15.29 -2.65
CA LEU A 43 10.53 15.23 -1.32
C LEU A 43 11.04 13.81 -1.05
N ALA A 44 12.34 13.64 -0.93
CA ALA A 44 12.99 12.34 -0.81
C ALA A 44 12.60 11.61 0.48
N THR A 45 12.58 10.27 0.43
CA THR A 45 12.41 9.42 1.62
C THR A 45 13.52 9.69 2.64
N ALA A 46 13.21 9.58 3.93
CA ALA A 46 14.03 9.96 5.08
C ALA A 46 14.29 11.47 5.24
N SER A 47 13.64 12.34 4.44
CA SER A 47 13.68 13.79 4.69
C SER A 47 12.89 14.15 5.95
N LEU A 48 13.41 15.09 6.72
CA LEU A 48 12.79 15.62 7.93
C LEU A 48 12.16 16.98 7.62
N VAL A 49 10.90 17.15 8.00
CA VAL A 49 10.14 18.36 7.72
C VAL A 49 9.44 18.89 8.97
N GLU A 50 9.24 20.19 9.03
CA GLU A 50 8.48 20.88 10.06
C GLU A 50 7.06 21.18 9.55
N GLN A 51 6.05 20.96 10.40
CA GLN A 51 4.67 21.28 10.08
C GLN A 51 4.42 22.77 10.18
N VAL A 52 4.26 23.44 9.03
CA VAL A 52 3.84 24.84 8.95
C VAL A 52 2.31 24.95 9.07
N GLY A 53 1.58 24.00 8.50
CA GLY A 53 0.11 23.96 8.55
C GLY A 53 -0.44 22.59 8.18
N ARG A 54 -1.67 22.30 8.59
CA ARG A 54 -2.33 21.02 8.28
C ARG A 54 -3.79 21.26 7.91
N ALA A 55 -4.24 20.55 6.87
CA ALA A 55 -5.63 20.54 6.43
C ALA A 55 -6.04 19.09 6.13
N GLY A 56 -6.69 18.44 7.09
CA GLY A 56 -7.04 17.02 7.01
C GLY A 56 -5.80 16.13 6.84
N ASP A 57 -5.71 15.45 5.70
CA ASP A 57 -4.60 14.56 5.32
C ASP A 57 -3.51 15.26 4.50
N ARG A 58 -3.56 16.59 4.38
CA ARG A 58 -2.57 17.41 3.68
C ARG A 58 -1.73 18.20 4.69
N LEU A 59 -0.42 18.11 4.54
CA LEU A 59 0.57 18.79 5.37
C LEU A 59 1.26 19.87 4.53
N HIS A 60 1.19 21.12 4.99
CA HIS A 60 2.08 22.17 4.53
C HIS A 60 3.35 22.10 5.37
N TYR A 61 4.48 21.86 4.71
CA TYR A 61 5.74 21.60 5.38
C TYR A 61 6.81 22.61 5.00
N ARG A 62 7.82 22.71 5.86
CA ARG A 62 9.12 23.32 5.57
C ARG A 62 10.22 22.28 5.77
N LEU A 63 11.13 22.15 4.82
CA LEU A 63 12.23 21.19 4.88
C LEU A 63 13.21 21.59 6.00
N LEU A 64 13.56 20.63 6.86
CA LEU A 64 14.60 20.80 7.88
C LEU A 64 15.90 20.11 7.47
N SER A 65 15.80 18.88 6.94
CA SER A 65 16.93 18.13 6.40
C SER A 65 16.47 17.12 5.35
N GLY A 66 17.34 16.78 4.40
CA GLY A 66 17.03 15.86 3.30
C GLY A 66 17.10 16.54 1.94
N GLN A 67 16.41 15.97 0.94
CA GLN A 67 16.40 16.45 -0.44
C GLN A 67 14.97 16.72 -0.92
N GLY A 68 14.78 17.84 -1.62
CA GLY A 68 13.51 18.24 -2.23
C GLY A 68 13.21 19.74 -2.02
N PRO A 69 11.99 20.18 -2.38
CA PRO A 69 11.56 21.57 -2.22
C PRO A 69 11.61 22.02 -0.76
N GLN A 70 12.05 23.28 -0.55
CA GLN A 70 12.14 23.90 0.77
C GLN A 70 10.78 24.03 1.48
N GLU A 71 9.70 24.14 0.72
CA GLU A 71 8.33 24.16 1.23
C GLU A 71 7.35 23.57 0.22
N GLY A 72 6.18 23.17 0.71
CA GLY A 72 5.09 22.74 -0.15
C GLY A 72 4.04 21.88 0.54
N TRP A 73 3.10 21.35 -0.23
CA TRP A 73 1.98 20.55 0.25
C TRP A 73 2.11 19.09 -0.14
N VAL A 74 2.12 18.22 0.86
CA VAL A 74 2.24 16.77 0.74
C VAL A 74 1.08 16.06 1.42
N SER A 75 0.80 14.82 1.02
CA SER A 75 -0.21 14.00 1.69
C SER A 75 0.44 13.20 2.81
N ILE A 76 -0.18 13.17 3.98
CA ILE A 76 0.31 12.44 5.17
C ILE A 76 0.22 10.91 4.96
N LYS A 77 -0.85 10.48 4.29
CA LYS A 77 -1.10 9.09 3.89
C LYS A 77 -1.66 9.05 2.48
N LEU A 78 -1.44 7.94 1.79
CA LEU A 78 -2.07 7.65 0.51
C LEU A 78 -2.79 6.31 0.63
N LYS A 79 -4.13 6.35 0.60
CA LYS A 79 -4.98 5.23 1.03
C LYS A 79 -4.63 4.87 2.48
N ASP A 80 -4.12 3.67 2.70
CA ASP A 80 -3.73 3.17 4.02
C ASP A 80 -2.22 3.12 4.25
N LYS A 81 -1.41 3.56 3.26
CA LYS A 81 0.05 3.59 3.39
C LYS A 81 0.50 4.95 3.95
N PRO A 82 1.18 5.00 5.11
CA PRO A 82 1.73 6.24 5.64
C PRO A 82 2.83 6.75 4.70
N LEU A 83 2.81 8.05 4.41
CA LEU A 83 3.87 8.74 3.67
C LEU A 83 4.75 9.58 4.60
N LEU A 84 4.17 10.07 5.69
CA LEU A 84 4.83 10.85 6.73
C LEU A 84 4.49 10.29 8.10
N GLU A 85 5.50 10.16 8.95
CA GLU A 85 5.34 9.77 10.35
C GLU A 85 5.76 10.89 11.31
N PRO A 86 5.01 11.16 12.38
CA PRO A 86 5.39 12.15 13.38
C PRO A 86 6.71 11.73 14.06
N ARG A 87 7.68 12.65 14.09
CA ARG A 87 8.95 12.45 14.77
C ARG A 87 8.97 13.27 16.05
N ALA A 88 9.03 12.59 17.19
CA ALA A 88 9.21 13.25 18.48
C ALA A 88 10.49 14.09 18.43
N ALA A 89 10.40 15.34 18.89
CA ALA A 89 11.59 16.17 19.06
C ALA A 89 12.55 15.42 19.98
N PRO A 90 13.85 15.28 19.61
CA PRO A 90 14.82 14.77 20.56
C PRO A 90 14.77 15.68 21.80
N PRO A 91 14.81 15.12 23.02
CA PRO A 91 14.81 15.93 24.23
C PRO A 91 15.92 16.98 24.12
N PRO A 92 15.68 18.23 24.57
CA PRO A 92 16.71 19.27 24.56
C PRO A 92 17.93 18.71 25.27
N ALA A 93 19.07 18.71 24.57
CA ALA A 93 20.31 18.13 25.06
C ALA A 93 20.67 18.77 26.40
N THR A 94 20.30 18.13 27.50
CA THR A 94 20.95 18.36 28.78
C THR A 94 22.38 17.86 28.59
N ALA A 95 23.33 18.76 28.84
CA ALA A 95 24.75 18.54 28.76
C ALA A 95 25.11 17.17 29.37
N ARG A 96 25.31 16.17 28.50
CA ARG A 96 26.10 14.99 28.82
C ARG A 96 27.54 15.35 28.45
N PRO A 97 28.52 15.07 29.32
CA PRO A 97 29.92 15.19 28.94
C PRO A 97 30.15 14.32 27.71
N GLU A 98 30.91 14.88 26.75
CA GLU A 98 31.34 14.16 25.56
C GLU A 98 31.86 12.76 25.96
N PRO A 99 31.40 11.69 25.29
CA PRO A 99 32.08 10.42 25.43
C PRO A 99 33.53 10.64 24.96
N PRO A 100 34.53 10.08 25.68
CA PRO A 100 35.91 10.11 25.20
C PRO A 100 35.94 9.50 23.78
N PRO A 101 36.86 9.97 22.91
CA PRO A 101 36.91 9.55 21.52
C PRO A 101 37.08 8.03 21.47
N VAL A 102 36.00 7.33 21.09
CA VAL A 102 36.03 5.88 20.92
C VAL A 102 36.76 5.61 19.61
N LYS A 103 38.06 5.37 19.70
CA LYS A 103 38.80 4.60 18.69
C LYS A 103 38.30 3.15 18.74
N ALA A 104 37.21 2.84 18.05
CA ALA A 104 36.73 1.46 17.88
C ALA A 104 35.80 1.30 16.66
N GLY A 105 36.13 1.95 15.53
CA GLY A 105 35.28 1.96 14.33
C GLY A 105 35.81 1.16 13.12
N GLU A 106 37.10 0.80 13.08
CA GLU A 106 37.67 0.09 11.93
C GLU A 106 37.53 -1.44 12.08
N ALA A 107 37.73 -1.99 13.27
CA ALA A 107 37.78 -3.45 13.47
C ALA A 107 36.47 -4.21 13.19
N ALA A 108 35.29 -3.60 13.38
CA ALA A 108 34.00 -4.28 13.22
C ALA A 108 33.52 -4.34 11.76
N GLY A 109 33.86 -3.34 10.95
CA GLY A 109 33.62 -3.35 9.51
C GLY A 109 34.51 -4.39 8.82
N ASP A 110 35.79 -4.40 9.20
CA ASP A 110 36.78 -5.34 8.68
C ASP A 110 36.43 -6.81 9.02
N GLU A 111 35.88 -7.07 10.21
CA GLU A 111 35.45 -8.41 10.61
C GLU A 111 34.24 -8.90 9.80
N PHE A 112 33.27 -8.02 9.52
CA PHE A 112 32.11 -8.36 8.70
C PHE A 112 32.51 -8.64 7.25
N GLU A 113 33.33 -7.78 6.64
CA GLU A 113 33.79 -7.97 5.26
C GLU A 113 34.60 -9.25 5.11
N ARG A 114 35.54 -9.54 6.04
CA ARG A 114 36.30 -10.79 6.04
C ARG A 114 35.39 -12.02 6.10
N ARG A 115 34.34 -11.95 6.92
CA ARG A 115 33.36 -13.03 7.05
C ARG A 115 32.52 -13.23 5.79
N VAL A 116 32.13 -12.15 5.11
CA VAL A 116 31.41 -12.23 3.84
C VAL A 116 32.29 -12.87 2.77
N GLU A 117 33.58 -12.54 2.74
CA GLU A 117 34.54 -13.14 1.81
C GLU A 117 34.74 -14.64 2.08
N GLU A 118 34.92 -15.04 3.35
CA GLU A 118 34.99 -16.47 3.75
C GLU A 118 33.73 -17.26 3.33
N LEU A 119 32.55 -16.65 3.43
CA LEU A 119 31.30 -17.28 2.99
C LEU A 119 31.21 -17.39 1.46
N ARG A 120 31.71 -16.41 0.70
CA ARG A 120 31.77 -16.48 -0.77
C ARG A 120 32.73 -17.56 -1.25
N GLU A 121 33.88 -17.72 -0.59
CA GLU A 121 34.81 -18.81 -0.89
C GLU A 121 34.18 -20.18 -0.59
N ARG A 122 33.46 -20.30 0.52
CA ARG A 122 32.79 -21.55 0.92
C ARG A 122 31.56 -21.89 0.07
N PHE A 123 30.87 -20.87 -0.47
CA PHE A 123 29.65 -21.01 -1.25
C PHE A 123 29.74 -20.25 -2.59
N PRO A 124 30.52 -20.76 -3.57
CA PRO A 124 30.82 -20.05 -4.83
C PRO A 124 29.63 -19.85 -5.77
N GLY A 125 28.45 -20.42 -5.45
CA GLY A 125 27.21 -20.24 -6.22
C GLY A 125 26.33 -19.08 -5.73
N PHE A 126 26.74 -18.37 -4.67
CA PHE A 126 25.99 -17.25 -4.12
C PHE A 126 26.56 -15.92 -4.66
N GLU A 127 25.94 -15.39 -5.72
CA GLU A 127 26.32 -14.10 -6.33
C GLU A 127 25.43 -12.93 -5.89
N ASP A 128 24.35 -13.21 -5.14
CA ASP A 128 23.38 -12.19 -4.78
C ASP A 128 23.93 -11.18 -3.74
N PRO A 129 23.58 -9.89 -3.87
CA PRO A 129 23.97 -8.89 -2.89
C PRO A 129 23.32 -9.16 -1.53
N LEU A 130 24.10 -9.08 -0.46
CA LEU A 130 23.58 -9.21 0.90
C LEU A 130 22.61 -8.05 1.21
N PRO A 131 21.51 -8.31 1.94
CA PRO A 131 20.63 -7.26 2.43
C PRO A 131 21.37 -6.21 3.28
N LEU A 132 20.92 -4.94 3.25
CA LEU A 132 21.55 -3.84 3.99
C LEU A 132 21.60 -4.07 5.51
N ASP A 133 20.67 -4.86 6.05
CA ASP A 133 20.60 -5.22 7.46
C ASP A 133 21.52 -6.38 7.85
N ALA A 134 22.16 -7.07 6.88
CA ALA A 134 23.00 -8.24 7.12
C ALA A 134 24.22 -7.97 8.02
N ALA A 135 24.71 -6.72 8.06
CA ALA A 135 25.78 -6.29 8.96
C ALA A 135 25.42 -6.44 10.45
N SER A 136 24.13 -6.53 10.77
CA SER A 136 23.63 -6.70 12.14
C SER A 136 23.29 -8.14 12.50
N TRP A 137 23.40 -9.08 11.55
CA TRP A 137 22.98 -10.46 11.76
C TRP A 137 23.98 -11.24 12.60
N ALA A 138 23.48 -12.23 13.35
CA ALA A 138 24.35 -13.13 14.06
C ALA A 138 25.17 -13.96 13.05
N PRO A 139 26.41 -14.34 13.42
CA PRO A 139 27.28 -15.19 12.63
C PRO A 139 26.61 -16.34 11.86
N LYS A 140 25.80 -17.11 12.58
CA LYS A 140 25.14 -18.31 12.09
C LYS A 140 23.98 -17.99 11.15
N ASP A 141 23.32 -16.85 11.32
CA ASP A 141 22.20 -16.46 10.47
C ASP A 141 22.66 -16.00 9.08
N LEU A 142 23.80 -15.34 9.01
CA LEU A 142 24.43 -14.99 7.74
C LEU A 142 24.84 -16.24 6.96
N GLU A 143 25.39 -17.25 7.66
CA GLU A 143 25.73 -18.55 7.05
C GLU A 143 24.47 -19.27 6.54
N ASN A 144 23.42 -19.37 7.37
CA ASN A 144 22.14 -19.99 6.96
C ASN A 144 21.52 -19.27 5.75
N PHE A 145 21.60 -17.94 5.70
CA PHE A 145 21.08 -17.17 4.57
C PHE A 145 21.82 -17.50 3.27
N VAL A 146 23.15 -17.50 3.29
CA VAL A 146 23.98 -17.83 2.13
C VAL A 146 23.78 -19.29 1.71
N GLU A 147 23.80 -20.24 2.66
CA GLU A 147 23.58 -21.67 2.40
C GLU A 147 22.19 -21.93 1.78
N SER A 148 21.19 -21.15 2.18
CA SER A 148 19.84 -21.25 1.61
C SER A 148 19.65 -20.57 0.25
N GLY A 149 20.69 -19.94 -0.31
CA GLY A 149 20.56 -19.14 -1.54
C GLY A 149 19.69 -17.89 -1.35
N GLY A 150 19.73 -17.27 -0.17
CA GLY A 150 19.03 -16.03 0.14
C GLY A 150 17.55 -16.18 0.56
N PHE A 151 17.05 -17.40 0.74
CA PHE A 151 15.65 -17.66 1.09
C PHE A 151 15.36 -17.56 2.60
N VAL A 152 16.31 -17.95 3.45
CA VAL A 152 16.13 -18.01 4.91
C VAL A 152 16.73 -16.77 5.56
N ARG A 153 15.89 -15.79 5.90
CA ARG A 153 16.30 -14.60 6.66
C ARG A 153 16.16 -14.84 8.17
N PRO A 154 17.07 -14.30 9.00
CA PRO A 154 16.90 -14.34 10.44
C PRO A 154 15.57 -13.69 10.85
N LYS A 155 14.88 -14.33 11.79
CA LYS A 155 13.77 -13.70 12.48
C LYS A 155 14.34 -12.51 13.24
N ALA A 156 13.89 -11.30 12.92
CA ALA A 156 14.36 -10.08 13.58
C ALA A 156 14.37 -10.30 15.11
N PRO A 157 15.46 -9.94 15.82
CA PRO A 157 15.52 -10.10 17.27
C PRO A 157 14.27 -9.44 17.86
N ASP A 158 13.64 -10.09 18.85
CA ASP A 158 12.40 -9.63 19.48
C ASP A 158 12.59 -8.19 19.96
N ARG A 159 12.28 -7.25 19.06
CA ARG A 159 12.23 -5.83 19.37
C ARG A 159 11.16 -5.74 20.45
N PRO A 160 11.42 -5.14 21.62
CA PRO A 160 10.41 -4.99 22.65
C PRO A 160 9.15 -4.48 21.95
N LEU A 161 8.09 -5.29 21.97
CA LEU A 161 6.89 -5.04 21.19
C LEU A 161 6.51 -3.59 21.44
N ALA A 162 6.54 -2.77 20.39
CA ALA A 162 5.80 -1.52 20.42
C ALA A 162 4.39 -1.90 20.93
N PRO A 163 3.82 -1.14 21.87
CA PRO A 163 2.48 -1.43 22.36
C PRO A 163 1.59 -1.69 21.14
N PRO A 164 0.76 -2.75 21.16
CA PRO A 164 0.01 -3.17 20.00
C PRO A 164 -0.61 -1.93 19.37
N PRO A 165 -0.43 -1.71 18.05
CA PRO A 165 -0.95 -0.52 17.40
C PRO A 165 -2.39 -0.38 17.84
N ALA A 166 -2.74 0.81 18.36
CA ALA A 166 -4.08 1.08 18.86
C ALA A 166 -5.07 0.49 17.85
N PRO A 167 -6.08 -0.28 18.32
CA PRO A 167 -7.03 -0.92 17.42
C PRO A 167 -7.44 0.11 16.38
N PRO A 168 -7.41 -0.22 15.07
CA PRO A 168 -7.69 0.75 14.02
C PRO A 168 -8.95 1.49 14.43
N PRO A 169 -8.95 2.84 14.36
CA PRO A 169 -10.03 3.66 14.91
C PRO A 169 -11.32 3.02 14.45
N VAL A 170 -12.13 2.57 15.43
CA VAL A 170 -13.38 1.83 15.21
C VAL A 170 -14.08 2.59 14.11
N VAL A 171 -14.06 2.03 12.90
CA VAL A 171 -14.49 2.73 11.71
C VAL A 171 -15.94 3.05 12.01
N ALA A 172 -16.23 4.32 12.30
CA ALA A 172 -17.56 4.75 12.71
C ALA A 172 -18.49 4.14 11.66
N ALA A 173 -19.37 3.22 12.12
CA ALA A 173 -20.07 2.30 11.25
C ALA A 173 -20.61 3.09 10.07
N ALA A 174 -20.01 2.88 8.89
CA ALA A 174 -20.36 3.65 7.71
C ALA A 174 -21.88 3.59 7.59
N GLU A 175 -22.55 4.74 7.58
CA GLU A 175 -24.02 4.77 7.52
C GLU A 175 -24.48 3.86 6.38
N GLY A 176 -25.24 2.81 6.73
CA GLY A 176 -25.66 1.77 5.79
C GLY A 176 -24.81 0.49 5.74
N ALA A 177 -23.93 0.22 6.72
CA ALA A 177 -23.26 -1.07 6.83
C ALA A 177 -24.26 -2.25 6.86
N PHE A 178 -23.97 -3.30 6.12
CA PHE A 178 -24.84 -4.48 6.07
C PHE A 178 -24.72 -5.29 7.34
N GLY A 179 -25.86 -5.54 7.99
CA GLY A 179 -25.95 -6.58 9.01
C GLY A 179 -25.66 -7.95 8.41
N VAL A 180 -25.20 -8.90 9.25
CA VAL A 180 -24.88 -10.27 8.79
C VAL A 180 -26.04 -10.93 8.02
N PRO A 181 -27.32 -10.86 8.44
CA PRO A 181 -28.42 -11.47 7.69
C PRO A 181 -28.59 -10.88 6.28
N GLN A 182 -28.46 -9.55 6.16
CA GLN A 182 -28.57 -8.85 4.89
C GLN A 182 -27.39 -9.19 3.96
N ALA A 183 -26.18 -9.23 4.49
CA ALA A 183 -24.99 -9.63 3.75
C ALA A 183 -25.10 -11.07 3.22
N VAL A 184 -25.60 -12.00 4.04
CA VAL A 184 -25.86 -13.39 3.60
C VAL A 184 -26.90 -13.43 2.49
N GLN A 185 -28.01 -12.69 2.63
CA GLN A 185 -29.06 -12.65 1.61
C GLN A 185 -28.55 -12.09 0.28
N LEU A 186 -27.77 -11.01 0.33
CA LEU A 186 -27.13 -10.44 -0.87
C LEU A 186 -26.18 -11.43 -1.54
N GLN A 187 -25.30 -12.07 -0.75
CA GLN A 187 -24.38 -13.09 -1.23
C GLN A 187 -25.10 -14.31 -1.83
N ASP A 188 -26.20 -14.77 -1.22
CA ASP A 188 -27.01 -15.87 -1.77
C ASP A 188 -27.65 -15.49 -3.12
N GLN A 189 -28.10 -14.23 -3.30
CA GLN A 189 -28.64 -13.74 -4.57
C GLN A 189 -27.56 -13.63 -5.66
N LEU A 190 -26.37 -13.13 -5.31
CA LEU A 190 -25.23 -13.09 -6.22
C LEU A 190 -24.81 -14.50 -6.63
N HIS A 191 -24.68 -15.42 -5.66
CA HIS A 191 -24.37 -16.83 -5.90
C HIS A 191 -25.37 -17.47 -6.85
N ALA A 192 -26.68 -17.29 -6.61
CA ALA A 192 -27.72 -17.81 -7.50
C ALA A 192 -27.58 -17.24 -8.92
N GLY A 193 -27.33 -15.94 -9.06
CA GLY A 193 -27.15 -15.29 -10.35
C GLY A 193 -25.91 -15.79 -11.12
N PHE A 194 -24.81 -16.04 -10.43
CA PHE A 194 -23.60 -16.63 -11.04
C PHE A 194 -23.75 -18.12 -11.33
N GLN A 195 -24.62 -18.83 -10.61
CA GLN A 195 -24.90 -20.25 -10.85
C GLN A 195 -25.84 -20.48 -12.06
N GLU A 196 -26.54 -19.45 -12.55
CA GLU A 196 -27.42 -19.58 -13.71
C GLU A 196 -26.68 -20.17 -14.92
N GLN A 197 -27.28 -21.18 -15.55
CA GLN A 197 -26.69 -21.90 -16.68
C GLN A 197 -26.29 -20.95 -17.81
N GLY A 198 -27.13 -19.94 -18.11
CA GLY A 198 -26.82 -18.95 -19.13
C GLY A 198 -25.59 -18.09 -18.81
N PHE A 199 -25.31 -17.82 -17.54
CA PHE A 199 -24.08 -17.15 -17.13
C PHE A 199 -22.87 -18.07 -17.30
N GLN A 200 -22.96 -19.31 -16.78
CA GLN A 200 -21.89 -20.30 -16.85
C GLN A 200 -21.51 -20.67 -18.29
N ASP A 201 -22.49 -20.80 -19.19
CA ASP A 201 -22.24 -21.03 -20.62
C ASP A 201 -21.50 -19.85 -21.26
N ARG A 202 -21.86 -18.60 -20.92
CA ARG A 202 -21.17 -17.42 -21.42
C ARG A 202 -19.75 -17.33 -20.87
N LEU A 203 -19.54 -17.63 -19.59
CA LEU A 203 -18.22 -17.65 -18.98
C LEU A 203 -17.32 -18.71 -19.65
N LEU A 204 -17.84 -19.91 -19.90
CA LEU A 204 -17.10 -20.97 -20.57
C LEU A 204 -16.77 -20.60 -22.02
N ARG A 205 -17.72 -20.02 -22.78
CA ARG A 205 -17.47 -19.51 -24.13
C ARG A 205 -16.39 -18.43 -24.13
N LEU A 206 -16.44 -17.51 -23.16
CA LEU A 206 -15.44 -16.46 -23.00
C LEU A 206 -14.05 -17.03 -22.71
N GLN A 207 -13.95 -18.03 -21.82
CA GLN A 207 -12.68 -18.70 -21.53
C GLN A 207 -12.12 -19.46 -22.74
N ARG A 208 -12.97 -20.02 -23.61
CA ARG A 208 -12.57 -20.68 -24.86
C ARG A 208 -12.13 -19.68 -25.94
N ALA A 209 -12.74 -18.49 -25.99
CA ALA A 209 -12.37 -17.43 -26.92
C ALA A 209 -11.00 -16.80 -26.60
N HIS A 210 -10.52 -16.94 -25.36
CA HIS A 210 -9.24 -16.41 -24.90
C HIS A 210 -8.36 -17.50 -24.25
N PRO A 211 -7.83 -18.45 -25.06
CA PRO A 211 -7.03 -19.56 -24.55
C PRO A 211 -5.70 -19.09 -23.94
N LEU A 212 -5.09 -18.03 -24.48
CA LEU A 212 -3.78 -17.52 -24.07
C LEU A 212 -3.86 -16.46 -22.97
N ARG A 213 -5.03 -16.30 -22.32
CA ARG A 213 -5.23 -15.29 -21.24
C ARG A 213 -4.30 -15.42 -20.04
N LYS A 214 -3.68 -16.59 -19.85
CA LYS A 214 -2.72 -16.85 -18.77
C LYS A 214 -1.28 -16.49 -19.14
N GLU A 215 -1.02 -16.24 -20.42
CA GLU A 215 0.31 -15.88 -20.89
C GLU A 215 0.57 -14.40 -20.63
N ARG A 216 1.68 -14.12 -19.93
CA ARG A 216 2.04 -12.76 -19.53
C ARG A 216 2.28 -11.89 -20.77
N GLY A 217 1.53 -10.80 -20.90
CA GLY A 217 1.66 -9.82 -21.98
C GLY A 217 0.86 -10.15 -23.25
N HIS A 218 0.20 -11.31 -23.32
CA HIS A 218 -0.65 -11.64 -24.46
C HIS A 218 -1.94 -10.78 -24.46
N PRO A 219 -2.40 -10.24 -25.61
CA PRO A 219 -3.59 -9.39 -25.69
C PRO A 219 -4.89 -10.07 -25.21
N ASP A 220 -4.94 -11.41 -25.25
CA ASP A 220 -6.08 -12.17 -24.71
C ASP A 220 -6.33 -11.89 -23.23
N GLY A 221 -5.29 -11.62 -22.44
CA GLY A 221 -5.45 -11.32 -21.02
C GLY A 221 -6.32 -10.09 -20.80
N ALA A 222 -5.98 -8.99 -21.47
CA ALA A 222 -6.73 -7.73 -21.37
C ALA A 222 -8.15 -7.86 -21.92
N LYS A 223 -8.31 -8.45 -23.11
CA LYS A 223 -9.63 -8.66 -23.74
C LYS A 223 -10.52 -9.57 -22.90
N PHE A 224 -9.95 -10.62 -22.32
CA PHE A 224 -10.68 -11.51 -21.42
C PHE A 224 -11.15 -10.76 -20.18
N VAL A 225 -10.28 -9.97 -19.53
CA VAL A 225 -10.64 -9.21 -18.33
C VAL A 225 -11.78 -8.24 -18.61
N GLU A 226 -11.70 -7.46 -19.70
CA GLU A 226 -12.75 -6.51 -20.09
C GLU A 226 -14.10 -7.21 -20.34
N ALA A 227 -14.09 -8.29 -21.14
CA ALA A 227 -15.31 -9.05 -21.42
C ALA A 227 -15.84 -9.83 -20.19
N PHE A 228 -14.95 -10.25 -19.29
CA PHE A 228 -15.30 -10.92 -18.04
C PHE A 228 -15.97 -9.93 -17.08
N GLU A 229 -15.40 -8.73 -16.94
CA GLU A 229 -15.97 -7.64 -16.14
C GLU A 229 -17.38 -7.28 -16.63
N ALA A 230 -17.56 -7.12 -17.95
CA ALA A 230 -18.87 -6.86 -18.54
C ALA A 230 -19.87 -7.99 -18.25
N LEU A 231 -19.44 -9.26 -18.36
CA LEU A 231 -20.27 -10.43 -18.05
C LEU A 231 -20.66 -10.46 -16.56
N VAL A 232 -19.71 -10.23 -15.66
CA VAL A 232 -19.95 -10.19 -14.21
C VAL A 232 -20.93 -9.07 -13.84
N LEU A 233 -20.81 -7.91 -14.48
CA LEU A 233 -21.70 -6.77 -14.24
C LEU A 233 -23.17 -7.08 -14.60
N THR A 234 -23.44 -8.02 -15.51
CA THR A 234 -24.83 -8.44 -15.83
C THR A 234 -25.56 -9.06 -14.63
N VAL A 235 -24.84 -9.70 -13.71
CA VAL A 235 -25.42 -10.27 -12.49
C VAL A 235 -25.56 -9.17 -11.43
N PHE A 236 -24.53 -8.36 -11.24
CA PHE A 236 -24.55 -7.25 -10.29
C PHE A 236 -25.66 -6.25 -10.61
N SER A 237 -25.84 -5.85 -11.87
CA SER A 237 -26.87 -4.88 -12.27
C SER A 237 -28.30 -5.34 -11.94
N ARG A 238 -28.53 -6.66 -11.88
CA ARG A 238 -29.82 -7.27 -11.51
C ARG A 238 -30.02 -7.41 -9.99
N VAL A 239 -28.93 -7.63 -9.25
CA VAL A 239 -29.00 -7.92 -7.80
C VAL A 239 -28.86 -6.67 -6.95
N LEU A 240 -27.90 -5.79 -7.26
CA LEU A 240 -27.56 -4.62 -6.43
C LEU A 240 -28.72 -3.65 -6.19
N PRO A 241 -29.59 -3.32 -7.18
CA PRO A 241 -30.72 -2.42 -6.94
C PRO A 241 -31.71 -2.92 -5.89
N LYS A 242 -31.82 -4.24 -5.70
CA LYS A 242 -32.68 -4.84 -4.65
C LYS A 242 -32.21 -4.53 -3.24
N HIS A 243 -30.97 -4.08 -3.08
CA HIS A 243 -30.34 -3.69 -1.82
C HIS A 243 -30.04 -2.20 -1.72
N GLY A 244 -30.64 -1.39 -2.62
CA GLY A 244 -30.44 0.07 -2.64
C GLY A 244 -29.04 0.50 -3.08
N LEU A 245 -28.40 -0.29 -3.94
CA LEU A 245 -27.08 -0.03 -4.51
C LEU A 245 -27.20 0.24 -6.02
N GLN A 246 -26.24 1.00 -6.58
CA GLN A 246 -26.20 1.28 -8.01
C GLN A 246 -25.94 0.01 -8.84
N PRO A 247 -26.50 -0.11 -10.07
CA PRO A 247 -26.33 -1.28 -10.93
C PRO A 247 -25.00 -1.26 -11.73
N ASP A 248 -23.95 -0.65 -11.18
CA ASP A 248 -22.66 -0.43 -11.83
C ASP A 248 -21.49 -0.81 -10.90
N TRP A 249 -20.26 -0.52 -11.32
CA TRP A 249 -19.06 -0.80 -10.54
C TRP A 249 -18.93 0.07 -9.28
N ASP A 250 -19.56 1.25 -9.23
CA ASP A 250 -19.57 2.08 -8.02
C ASP A 250 -20.49 1.43 -6.97
N GLY A 251 -21.63 0.88 -7.38
CA GLY A 251 -22.48 0.05 -6.52
C GLY A 251 -21.77 -1.21 -5.98
N VAL A 252 -20.89 -1.83 -6.75
CA VAL A 252 -20.05 -2.96 -6.28
C VAL A 252 -19.03 -2.49 -5.23
N GLN A 253 -18.45 -1.29 -5.37
CA GLN A 253 -17.57 -0.73 -4.33
C GLN A 253 -18.33 -0.46 -3.04
N ASP A 254 -19.49 0.19 -3.15
CA ASP A 254 -20.37 0.47 -2.02
C ASP A 254 -20.81 -0.82 -1.32
N MET A 255 -21.12 -1.85 -2.10
CA MET A 255 -21.40 -3.19 -1.58
C MET A 255 -20.26 -3.71 -0.71
N HIS A 256 -19.03 -3.70 -1.22
CA HIS A 256 -17.87 -4.19 -0.48
C HIS A 256 -17.60 -3.36 0.78
N ALA A 257 -17.72 -2.03 0.69
CA ALA A 257 -17.56 -1.13 1.82
C ALA A 257 -18.59 -1.42 2.92
N ARG A 258 -19.87 -1.56 2.56
CA ARG A 258 -20.95 -1.87 3.51
C ARG A 258 -20.85 -3.28 4.08
N MET A 259 -20.27 -4.22 3.35
CA MET A 259 -20.11 -5.62 3.76
C MET A 259 -18.84 -5.88 4.57
N ALA A 260 -17.92 -4.91 4.70
CA ALA A 260 -16.62 -5.09 5.32
C ALA A 260 -16.67 -5.73 6.73
N LEU A 261 -17.57 -5.27 7.60
CA LEU A 261 -17.75 -5.85 8.93
C LEU A 261 -18.42 -7.24 8.88
N ALA A 262 -19.37 -7.44 7.97
CA ALA A 262 -20.06 -8.73 7.82
C ALA A 262 -19.14 -9.84 7.28
N MET A 263 -18.08 -9.50 6.53
CA MET A 263 -17.07 -10.45 6.03
C MET A 263 -16.21 -11.10 7.14
N LEU A 264 -16.26 -10.58 8.36
CA LEU A 264 -15.69 -11.23 9.53
C LEU A 264 -16.48 -12.49 9.92
N ASN A 265 -17.75 -12.58 9.54
CA ASN A 265 -18.56 -13.76 9.76
C ASN A 265 -18.19 -14.89 8.78
N ALA A 266 -17.94 -16.08 9.32
CA ALA A 266 -17.52 -17.25 8.54
C ALA A 266 -18.53 -17.65 7.44
N LYS A 267 -19.84 -17.45 7.68
CA LYS A 267 -20.88 -17.80 6.69
C LYS A 267 -20.83 -16.88 5.47
N VAL A 268 -20.68 -15.57 5.69
CA VAL A 268 -20.56 -14.58 4.61
C VAL A 268 -19.29 -14.84 3.81
N ARG A 269 -18.16 -15.09 4.51
CA ARG A 269 -16.89 -15.43 3.87
C ARG A 269 -16.98 -16.68 3.01
N LYS A 270 -17.55 -17.76 3.55
CA LYS A 270 -17.76 -19.01 2.78
C LYS A 270 -18.56 -18.77 1.51
N ARG A 271 -19.62 -17.95 1.56
CA ARG A 271 -20.39 -17.61 0.35
C ARG A 271 -19.58 -16.84 -0.67
N GLN A 272 -18.75 -15.91 -0.25
CA GLN A 272 -17.83 -15.21 -1.15
C GLN A 272 -16.84 -16.18 -1.82
N GLU A 273 -16.31 -17.15 -1.08
CA GLU A 273 -15.43 -18.20 -1.63
C GLU A 273 -16.15 -19.10 -2.64
N ASP A 274 -17.42 -19.45 -2.37
CA ASP A 274 -18.26 -20.22 -3.30
C ASP A 274 -18.49 -19.43 -4.60
N ILE A 275 -18.78 -18.13 -4.51
CA ILE A 275 -18.91 -17.23 -5.68
C ILE A 275 -17.59 -17.17 -6.47
N ASN A 276 -16.46 -16.99 -5.78
CA ASN A 276 -15.16 -16.95 -6.43
C ASN A 276 -14.88 -18.26 -7.18
N THR A 277 -15.27 -19.40 -6.61
CA THR A 277 -15.16 -20.71 -7.25
C THR A 277 -16.04 -20.80 -8.51
N LEU A 278 -17.28 -20.32 -8.47
CA LEU A 278 -18.18 -20.26 -9.63
C LEU A 278 -17.64 -19.38 -10.76
N LEU A 279 -16.86 -18.36 -10.43
CA LEU A 279 -16.23 -17.46 -11.40
C LEU A 279 -14.89 -17.98 -11.93
N GLY A 280 -14.38 -19.10 -11.41
CA GLY A 280 -13.06 -19.63 -11.74
C GLY A 280 -11.90 -18.79 -11.19
N LEU A 281 -12.14 -18.06 -10.10
CA LEU A 281 -11.15 -17.24 -9.39
C LEU A 281 -10.58 -17.99 -8.17
N PRO A 282 -9.38 -17.62 -7.67
CA PRO A 282 -8.91 -18.06 -6.37
C PRO A 282 -9.93 -17.77 -5.26
N ARG A 283 -9.99 -18.63 -4.22
CA ARG A 283 -11.00 -18.50 -3.15
C ARG A 283 -10.92 -17.17 -2.41
N ASP A 284 -9.73 -16.62 -2.26
CA ASP A 284 -9.42 -15.34 -1.60
C ASP A 284 -9.42 -14.14 -2.55
N ALA A 285 -9.78 -14.34 -3.83
CA ALA A 285 -9.83 -13.26 -4.80
C ALA A 285 -10.86 -12.20 -4.39
N VAL A 286 -10.48 -10.93 -4.56
CA VAL A 286 -11.38 -9.79 -4.37
C VAL A 286 -11.63 -9.16 -5.73
N LEU A 287 -12.88 -9.21 -6.18
CA LEU A 287 -13.33 -8.47 -7.37
C LEU A 287 -13.22 -6.98 -7.10
N ARG A 288 -12.25 -6.34 -7.76
CA ARG A 288 -12.09 -4.89 -7.72
C ARG A 288 -12.65 -4.30 -9.00
N PRO A 289 -13.28 -3.13 -8.93
CA PRO A 289 -13.62 -2.36 -10.12
C PRO A 289 -12.40 -2.19 -11.02
N PRO A 290 -12.60 -2.10 -12.35
CA PRO A 290 -11.57 -1.60 -13.21
C PRO A 290 -11.14 -0.23 -12.68
N LYS A 291 -9.83 -0.03 -12.50
CA LYS A 291 -9.32 1.33 -12.32
C LYS A 291 -9.73 2.07 -13.58
N ARG A 292 -10.59 3.09 -13.47
CA ARG A 292 -11.01 3.92 -14.62
C ARG A 292 -9.78 4.16 -15.49
N ALA A 293 -9.93 3.98 -16.80
CA ALA A 293 -8.86 4.19 -17.78
C ALA A 293 -8.35 5.65 -17.82
N GLU A 294 -8.79 6.52 -16.91
CA GLU A 294 -8.35 7.91 -16.74
C GLU A 294 -6.86 8.06 -16.40
N ASP A 295 -6.14 6.98 -16.05
CA ASP A 295 -4.67 6.97 -15.93
C ASP A 295 -3.94 6.44 -17.20
N VAL A 296 -4.65 6.19 -18.30
CA VAL A 296 -4.06 5.79 -19.59
C VAL A 296 -4.26 6.90 -20.64
N PHE A 297 -3.90 8.14 -20.28
CA PHE A 297 -3.47 9.10 -21.30
C PHE A 297 -2.08 8.69 -21.79
N VAL A 298 -2.02 7.81 -22.80
CA VAL A 298 -0.80 7.69 -23.61
C VAL A 298 -0.77 8.90 -24.53
N TYR A 299 -0.13 9.98 -24.08
CA TYR A 299 0.28 11.07 -24.95
C TYR A 299 1.13 10.48 -26.09
N ARG A 300 0.60 10.52 -27.32
CA ARG A 300 1.35 10.19 -28.54
C ARG A 300 1.65 11.50 -29.26
N PRO A 301 2.89 12.03 -29.18
CA PRO A 301 3.22 13.34 -29.73
C PRO A 301 3.00 13.49 -31.25
N ASP A 302 2.85 12.39 -32.00
CA ASP A 302 2.91 12.43 -33.48
C ASP A 302 1.70 11.81 -34.21
N ARG A 303 0.52 11.66 -33.59
CA ARG A 303 -0.62 10.98 -34.26
C ARG A 303 -2.00 11.62 -34.22
N ASP A 304 -2.17 12.78 -33.61
CA ASP A 304 -3.45 13.47 -33.71
C ASP A 304 -3.48 14.29 -35.00
N GLY A 305 -4.07 13.69 -36.04
CA GLY A 305 -4.41 14.37 -37.28
C GLY A 305 -5.33 15.56 -37.02
N GLY A 306 -5.14 16.64 -37.78
CA GLY A 306 -5.82 17.91 -37.58
C GLY A 306 -7.34 17.75 -37.44
N VAL A 307 -7.87 18.30 -36.35
CA VAL A 307 -9.32 18.46 -36.13
C VAL A 307 -9.82 19.57 -37.06
N PRO A 308 -10.96 19.40 -37.77
CA PRO A 308 -11.51 20.39 -38.70
C PRO A 308 -11.94 21.70 -38.02
#